data_AF-A0A1B9NZ08-F1
#
_entry.id   AF-A0A1B9NZ08-F1
#
_cell.length_a   1.000
_cell.length_b   1.000
_cell.length_c   1.000
_cell.angle_alpha   90.00
_cell.angle_beta   90.00
_cell.angle_gamma   90.00
#
_symmetry.space_group_name_H-M   'P 1'
#
loop_
_entity.id
_entity.type
_entity.pdbx_description
1 polymer ?
#
loop_
_entity_poly.entity_id
_entity_poly.type
_entity_poly.pdbx_seq_one_letter_code
_entity_poly.pdbx_strand_id
1 'polypeptide(L)'
;MIKHTKKLQIFLMFLIACLFISGMTLLSLSSSINNKNETIQRLTDDLIAEQLLSSSLTDYDKVIIELQSKNDTLRRDLSIISETLVEKNLTISQLKEQLAAERRKLVRYKSSYNKNLKSRLANEQKKLNAQLDKERVALQSQENELEQQRVELEKLKNTPPPEKTVTAADQKAIDEERVEELMKKFDAYQVDLSVENQCDKDYLYRYNEAKSTLNHIRTYLQKNQMDSNYYHFVIANDTSITAQNRKLCLGD
;
A
#
# COMPACT_ATOMS: atom_id res chain seq x y z
N MET A 1 -57.88 -83.83 113.61
CA MET A 1 -56.72 -83.53 112.73
C MET A 1 -57.08 -83.28 111.24
N ILE A 2 -58.37 -83.22 110.84
CA ILE A 2 -58.80 -83.15 109.40
C ILE A 2 -59.24 -81.72 108.94
N LYS A 3 -59.44 -80.77 109.87
CA LYS A 3 -59.95 -79.40 109.53
C LYS A 3 -58.88 -78.42 109.01
N HIS A 4 -57.60 -78.64 109.29
CA HIS A 4 -56.52 -77.73 108.85
C HIS A 4 -56.14 -77.91 107.37
N THR A 5 -56.28 -79.12 106.82
CA THR A 5 -55.91 -79.44 105.43
C THR A 5 -56.83 -78.76 104.41
N LYS A 6 -58.14 -78.65 104.68
CA LYS A 6 -59.09 -77.97 103.78
C LYS A 6 -58.87 -76.46 103.70
N LYS A 7 -58.55 -75.79 104.82
CA LYS A 7 -58.24 -74.34 104.82
C LYS A 7 -56.95 -74.05 104.07
N LEU A 8 -55.94 -74.91 104.21
CA LEU A 8 -54.69 -74.80 103.46
C LEU A 8 -54.92 -74.98 101.95
N GLN A 9 -55.74 -75.94 101.53
CA GLN A 9 -56.09 -76.13 100.11
C GLN A 9 -56.81 -74.92 99.51
N ILE A 10 -57.77 -74.31 100.23
CA ILE A 10 -58.48 -73.12 99.75
C ILE A 10 -57.53 -71.93 99.60
N PHE A 11 -56.61 -71.75 100.56
CA PHE A 11 -55.60 -70.70 100.49
C PHE A 11 -54.61 -70.91 99.33
N LEU A 12 -54.18 -72.15 99.09
CA LEU A 12 -53.34 -72.50 97.94
C LEU A 12 -54.06 -72.28 96.61
N MET A 13 -55.33 -72.68 96.49
CA MET A 13 -56.17 -72.43 95.32
C MET A 13 -56.33 -70.93 95.05
N PHE A 14 -56.49 -70.11 96.09
CA PHE A 14 -56.59 -68.65 95.97
C PHE A 14 -55.27 -68.02 95.51
N LEU A 15 -54.14 -68.44 96.08
CA LEU A 15 -52.81 -68.01 95.64
C LEU A 15 -52.55 -68.37 94.18
N ILE A 16 -52.89 -69.59 93.77
CA ILE A 16 -52.79 -70.04 92.38
C ILE A 16 -53.66 -69.18 91.47
N ALA A 17 -54.92 -68.91 91.85
CA ALA A 17 -55.82 -68.04 91.08
C ALA A 17 -55.27 -66.61 90.95
N CYS A 18 -54.71 -66.03 92.02
CA CYS A 18 -54.08 -64.72 91.97
C CYS A 18 -52.85 -64.69 91.05
N LEU A 19 -52.03 -65.75 91.05
CA LEU A 19 -50.87 -65.87 90.15
C LEU A 19 -51.29 -66.05 88.68
N PHE A 20 -52.37 -66.79 88.41
CA PHE A 20 -52.90 -66.92 87.06
C PHE A 20 -53.49 -65.61 86.53
N ILE A 21 -54.27 -64.90 87.36
CA ILE A 21 -54.87 -63.61 86.96
C ILE A 21 -53.77 -62.56 86.74
N SER A 22 -52.76 -62.48 87.61
CA SER A 22 -51.65 -61.55 87.42
C SER A 22 -50.77 -61.91 86.21
N GLY A 23 -50.57 -63.20 85.94
CA GLY A 23 -49.89 -63.66 84.72
C GLY A 23 -50.63 -63.28 83.44
N MET A 24 -51.96 -63.48 83.39
CA MET A 24 -52.78 -63.12 82.23
C MET A 24 -52.82 -61.60 81.99
N THR A 25 -52.92 -60.79 83.05
CA THR A 25 -52.89 -59.33 82.90
C THR A 25 -51.54 -58.83 82.41
N LEU A 26 -50.42 -59.38 82.91
CA LEU A 26 -49.07 -59.05 82.44
C LEU A 26 -48.86 -59.44 80.96
N LEU A 27 -49.34 -60.61 80.54
CA LEU A 27 -49.28 -61.02 79.13
C LEU A 27 -50.12 -60.11 78.23
N SER A 28 -51.32 -59.73 78.67
CA SER A 28 -52.17 -58.78 77.93
C SER A 28 -51.53 -57.39 77.82
N LEU A 29 -50.86 -56.94 78.89
CA LEU A 29 -50.17 -55.65 78.92
C LEU A 29 -48.94 -55.69 78.02
N SER A 30 -48.18 -56.77 78.06
CA SER A 30 -47.02 -56.99 77.19
C SER A 30 -47.42 -57.04 75.71
N SER A 31 -48.50 -57.74 75.37
CA SER A 31 -49.04 -57.77 74.01
C SER A 31 -49.50 -56.39 73.54
N SER A 32 -50.17 -55.62 74.41
CA SER A 32 -50.62 -54.25 74.11
C SER A 32 -49.44 -53.28 73.92
N ILE A 33 -48.41 -53.39 74.76
CA ILE A 33 -47.17 -52.61 74.65
C ILE A 33 -46.45 -52.94 73.34
N ASN A 34 -46.32 -54.22 72.99
CA ASN A 34 -45.67 -54.63 71.74
C ASN A 34 -46.41 -54.09 70.51
N ASN A 35 -47.75 -54.19 70.46
CA ASN A 35 -48.53 -53.64 69.35
C ASN A 35 -48.39 -52.10 69.23
N LYS A 36 -48.37 -51.40 70.36
CA LYS A 36 -48.12 -49.96 70.38
C LYS A 36 -46.71 -49.62 69.90
N ASN A 37 -45.69 -50.38 70.31
CA ASN A 37 -44.32 -50.19 69.83
C ASN A 37 -44.21 -50.43 68.32
N GLU A 38 -44.85 -51.47 67.78
CA GLU A 38 -44.89 -51.70 66.34
C GLU A 38 -45.54 -50.53 65.58
N THR A 39 -46.61 -49.95 66.15
CA THR A 39 -47.29 -48.81 65.55
C THR A 39 -46.41 -47.55 65.61
N ILE A 40 -45.74 -47.30 66.73
CA ILE A 40 -44.79 -46.19 66.88
C ILE A 40 -43.64 -46.33 65.89
N GLN A 41 -43.12 -47.54 65.71
CA GLN A 41 -42.03 -47.81 64.78
C GLN A 41 -42.47 -47.52 63.34
N ARG A 42 -43.65 -48.00 62.91
CA ARG A 42 -44.19 -47.68 61.57
C ARG A 42 -44.37 -46.19 61.36
N LEU A 43 -44.96 -45.47 62.32
CA LEU A 43 -45.15 -44.02 62.23
C LEU A 43 -43.81 -43.26 62.18
N THR A 44 -42.78 -43.78 62.86
CA THR A 44 -41.43 -43.20 62.82
C THR A 44 -40.80 -43.40 61.44
N ASP A 45 -40.91 -44.59 60.86
CA ASP A 45 -40.40 -44.88 59.52
C ASP A 45 -41.13 -44.05 58.45
N ASP A 46 -42.46 -43.90 58.56
CA ASP A 46 -43.26 -43.06 57.66
C ASP A 46 -42.85 -41.58 57.75
N LEU A 47 -42.62 -41.06 58.97
CA LEU A 47 -42.17 -39.68 59.17
C LEU A 47 -40.77 -39.44 58.57
N ILE A 48 -39.85 -40.41 58.71
CA ILE A 48 -38.52 -40.33 58.11
C ILE A 48 -38.64 -40.32 56.58
N ALA A 49 -39.49 -41.16 56.01
CA ALA A 49 -39.72 -41.21 54.56
C ALA A 49 -40.31 -39.89 54.02
N GLU A 50 -41.29 -39.32 54.73
CA GLU A 50 -41.89 -38.04 54.36
C GLU A 50 -40.90 -36.87 54.47
N GLN A 51 -40.04 -36.87 55.50
CA GLN A 51 -38.98 -35.89 55.65
C GLN A 51 -37.94 -35.97 54.52
N LEU A 52 -37.56 -37.17 54.11
CA LEU A 52 -36.67 -37.38 52.95
C LEU A 52 -37.32 -36.88 51.66
N LEU A 53 -38.61 -37.18 51.44
CA LEU A 53 -39.37 -36.68 50.29
C LEU A 53 -39.43 -35.15 50.27
N SER A 54 -39.75 -34.52 51.40
CA SER A 54 -39.77 -33.06 51.56
C SER A 54 -38.42 -32.45 51.21
N SER A 55 -37.31 -33.03 51.71
CA SER A 55 -35.97 -32.57 51.38
C SER A 55 -35.67 -32.66 49.87
N SER A 56 -36.05 -33.76 49.23
CA SER A 56 -35.88 -33.92 47.78
C SER A 56 -36.68 -32.88 46.98
N LEU A 57 -37.89 -32.54 47.45
CA LEU A 57 -38.74 -31.54 46.80
C LEU A 57 -38.09 -30.14 46.85
N THR A 58 -37.45 -29.80 47.98
CA THR A 58 -36.73 -28.52 48.09
C THR A 58 -35.52 -28.43 47.16
N ASP A 59 -34.88 -29.55 46.85
CA ASP A 59 -33.78 -29.58 45.88
C ASP A 59 -34.28 -29.47 44.45
N TYR A 60 -35.43 -30.07 44.13
CA TYR A 60 -36.10 -29.84 42.84
C TYR A 60 -36.50 -28.37 42.64
N ASP A 61 -37.04 -27.71 43.66
CA ASP A 61 -37.41 -26.29 43.59
C ASP A 61 -36.19 -25.40 43.28
N LYS A 62 -35.03 -25.67 43.91
CA LYS A 62 -33.77 -24.96 43.61
C LYS A 62 -33.35 -25.13 42.15
N VAL A 63 -33.43 -26.36 41.62
CA VAL A 63 -33.08 -26.66 40.22
C VAL A 63 -34.03 -25.93 39.26
N ILE A 64 -35.32 -25.89 39.55
CA ILE A 64 -36.31 -25.17 38.75
C ILE A 64 -36.00 -23.67 38.72
N ILE A 65 -35.71 -23.06 39.87
CA ILE A 65 -35.33 -21.64 39.97
C ILE A 65 -34.05 -21.36 39.16
N GLU A 66 -33.04 -22.23 39.24
CA GLU A 66 -31.80 -22.08 38.49
C GLU A 66 -32.05 -22.18 36.97
N LEU A 67 -32.85 -23.15 36.53
CA LEU A 67 -33.22 -23.31 35.12
C LEU A 67 -34.03 -22.12 34.62
N GLN A 68 -34.93 -21.57 35.43
CA GLN A 68 -35.69 -20.37 35.09
C GLN A 68 -34.78 -19.16 34.92
N SER A 69 -33.84 -18.94 35.84
CA SER A 69 -32.84 -17.87 35.75
C SER A 69 -31.95 -18.00 34.49
N LYS A 70 -31.53 -19.22 34.15
CA LYS A 70 -30.80 -19.49 32.90
C LYS A 70 -31.65 -19.20 31.66
N ASN A 71 -32.91 -19.62 31.66
CA ASN A 71 -33.83 -19.36 30.55
C ASN A 71 -34.08 -17.86 30.34
N ASP A 72 -34.26 -17.10 31.42
CA ASP A 72 -34.44 -15.65 31.36
C ASP A 72 -33.19 -14.93 30.85
N THR A 73 -32.00 -15.46 31.14
CA THR A 73 -30.74 -14.96 30.58
C THR A 73 -30.66 -15.26 29.08
N LEU A 74 -30.91 -16.51 28.67
CA LEU A 74 -30.90 -16.89 27.25
C LEU A 74 -31.93 -16.12 26.42
N ARG A 75 -33.11 -15.83 26.97
CA ARG A 75 -34.13 -15.00 26.31
C ARG A 75 -33.65 -13.58 26.07
N ARG A 76 -32.98 -12.97 27.05
CA ARG A 76 -32.38 -11.63 26.90
C ARG A 76 -31.29 -11.63 25.84
N ASP A 77 -30.39 -12.61 25.89
CA ASP A 77 -29.30 -12.73 24.90
C ASP A 77 -29.85 -12.92 23.48
N LEU A 78 -30.89 -13.73 23.32
CA LEU A 78 -31.55 -13.95 22.03
C LEU A 78 -32.20 -12.66 21.50
N SER A 79 -32.83 -11.86 22.36
CA SER A 79 -33.38 -10.56 21.97
C SER A 79 -32.29 -9.62 21.46
N ILE A 80 -31.18 -9.50 22.19
CA ILE A 80 -30.04 -8.64 21.83
C ILE A 80 -29.43 -9.08 20.49
N ILE A 81 -29.23 -10.39 20.30
CA ILE A 81 -28.69 -10.94 19.05
C ILE A 81 -29.66 -10.66 17.88
N SER A 82 -30.97 -10.82 18.11
CA SER A 82 -31.98 -10.54 17.09
C SER A 82 -31.98 -9.07 16.66
N GLU A 83 -31.96 -8.14 17.62
CA GLU A 83 -31.87 -6.70 17.34
C GLU A 83 -30.59 -6.34 16.59
N THR A 84 -29.45 -6.87 17.04
CA THR A 84 -28.16 -6.67 16.38
C THR A 84 -28.18 -7.21 14.95
N LEU A 85 -28.81 -8.37 14.72
CA LEU A 85 -28.91 -8.97 13.39
C LEU A 85 -29.73 -8.08 12.43
N VAL A 86 -30.84 -7.52 12.92
CA VAL A 86 -31.67 -6.57 12.14
C VAL A 86 -30.87 -5.33 11.79
N GLU A 87 -30.16 -4.74 12.76
CA GLU A 87 -29.32 -3.56 12.53
C GLU A 87 -28.21 -3.84 11.49
N LYS A 88 -27.48 -4.95 11.64
CA LYS A 88 -26.43 -5.32 10.68
C LYS A 88 -26.98 -5.59 9.28
N ASN A 89 -28.16 -6.21 9.16
CA ASN A 89 -28.82 -6.39 7.87
C ASN A 89 -29.23 -5.07 7.21
N LEU A 90 -29.68 -4.09 8.01
CA LEU A 90 -29.96 -2.74 7.51
C LEU A 90 -28.66 -2.08 7.02
N THR A 91 -27.58 -2.15 7.80
CA THR A 91 -26.27 -1.61 7.39
C THR A 91 -25.78 -2.26 6.09
N ILE A 92 -25.88 -3.58 5.96
CA ILE A 92 -25.49 -4.31 4.74
C ILE A 92 -26.30 -3.82 3.54
N SER A 93 -27.61 -3.58 3.71
CA SER A 93 -28.48 -3.08 2.65
C SER A 93 -28.09 -1.68 2.20
N GLN A 94 -27.80 -0.78 3.14
CA GLN A 94 -27.31 0.57 2.84
C GLN A 94 -25.96 0.54 2.10
N LEU A 95 -25.02 -0.30 2.55
CA LEU A 95 -23.71 -0.45 1.89
C LEU A 95 -23.85 -1.01 0.46
N LYS A 96 -24.77 -1.95 0.24
CA LYS A 96 -25.07 -2.47 -1.11
C LYS A 96 -25.59 -1.38 -2.03
N GLU A 97 -26.46 -0.51 -1.54
CA GLU A 97 -26.99 0.60 -2.32
C GLU A 97 -25.91 1.63 -2.66
N GLN A 98 -25.07 2.01 -1.68
CA GLN A 98 -23.93 2.90 -1.89
C GLN A 98 -22.95 2.33 -2.93
N LEU A 99 -22.63 1.03 -2.83
CA LEU A 99 -21.77 0.36 -3.79
C LEU A 99 -22.36 0.39 -5.21
N ALA A 100 -23.66 0.17 -5.35
CA ALA A 100 -24.33 0.26 -6.64
C ALA A 100 -24.30 1.68 -7.22
N ALA A 101 -24.49 2.70 -6.38
CA ALA A 101 -24.41 4.10 -6.77
C ALA A 101 -22.99 4.48 -7.24
N GLU A 102 -21.95 4.08 -6.49
CA GLU A 102 -20.55 4.35 -6.86
C GLU A 102 -20.15 3.61 -8.13
N ARG A 103 -20.58 2.35 -8.33
CA ARG A 103 -20.37 1.64 -9.61
C ARG A 103 -20.99 2.40 -10.78
N ARG A 104 -22.21 2.93 -10.64
CA ARG A 104 -22.85 3.75 -11.69
C ARG A 104 -22.11 5.07 -11.94
N LYS A 105 -21.55 5.71 -10.90
CA LYS A 105 -20.73 6.91 -11.06
C LYS A 105 -19.44 6.59 -11.81
N LEU A 106 -18.75 5.51 -11.45
CA LEU A 106 -17.51 5.08 -12.09
C LEU A 106 -17.70 4.79 -13.59
N VAL A 107 -18.77 4.08 -13.95
CA VAL A 107 -19.09 3.79 -15.37
C VAL A 107 -19.31 5.08 -16.16
N ARG A 108 -20.07 6.04 -15.60
CA ARG A 108 -20.29 7.35 -16.23
C ARG A 108 -19.00 8.15 -16.37
N TYR A 109 -18.18 8.16 -15.32
CA TYR A 109 -16.88 8.83 -15.33
C TYR A 109 -15.96 8.25 -16.40
N LYS A 110 -15.80 6.92 -16.46
CA LYS A 110 -14.97 6.24 -17.46
C LYS A 110 -15.42 6.54 -18.89
N SER A 111 -16.73 6.53 -19.13
CA SER A 111 -17.30 6.88 -20.44
C SER A 111 -16.99 8.32 -20.83
N SER A 112 -17.21 9.27 -19.92
CA SER A 112 -16.91 10.70 -20.13
C SER A 112 -15.42 10.94 -20.36
N TYR A 113 -14.57 10.34 -19.53
CA TYR A 113 -13.11 10.42 -19.66
C TYR A 113 -12.64 9.92 -21.03
N ASN A 114 -13.10 8.74 -21.45
CA ASN A 114 -12.73 8.17 -22.75
C ASN A 114 -13.21 9.03 -23.93
N LYS A 115 -14.42 9.60 -23.85
CA LYS A 115 -14.94 10.51 -24.87
C LYS A 115 -14.09 11.78 -24.97
N ASN A 116 -13.74 12.36 -23.81
CA ASN A 116 -12.91 13.56 -23.75
C ASN A 116 -11.49 13.30 -24.25
N LEU A 117 -10.90 12.15 -23.89
CA LEU A 117 -9.58 11.75 -24.35
C LEU A 117 -9.56 11.58 -25.88
N LYS A 118 -10.54 10.88 -26.45
CA LYS A 118 -10.67 10.72 -27.91
C LYS A 118 -10.83 12.06 -28.61
N SER A 119 -11.64 12.96 -28.07
CA SER A 119 -11.83 14.32 -28.61
C SER A 119 -10.52 15.14 -28.58
N ARG A 120 -9.81 15.11 -27.45
CA ARG A 120 -8.51 15.79 -27.31
C ARG A 120 -7.49 15.24 -28.31
N LEU A 121 -7.36 13.92 -28.42
CA LEU A 121 -6.46 13.28 -29.38
C LEU A 121 -6.80 13.67 -30.82
N ALA A 122 -8.08 13.65 -31.20
CA ALA A 122 -8.50 14.05 -32.53
C ALA A 122 -8.20 15.53 -32.82
N ASN A 123 -8.36 16.41 -31.83
CA ASN A 123 -8.05 17.83 -31.98
C ASN A 123 -6.54 18.10 -32.09
N GLU A 124 -5.73 17.43 -31.27
CA GLU A 124 -4.27 17.55 -31.36
C GLU A 124 -3.76 16.99 -32.70
N GLN A 125 -4.30 15.87 -33.17
CA GLN A 125 -3.94 15.33 -34.48
C GLN A 125 -4.33 16.27 -35.63
N LYS A 126 -5.48 16.95 -35.54
CA LYS A 126 -5.86 17.99 -36.50
C LYS A 126 -4.90 19.17 -36.49
N LYS A 127 -4.49 19.65 -35.30
CA LYS A 127 -3.51 20.75 -35.18
C LYS A 127 -2.16 20.36 -35.77
N LEU A 128 -1.67 19.17 -35.46
CA LEU A 128 -0.41 18.66 -35.98
C LEU A 128 -0.45 18.55 -37.51
N ASN A 129 -1.52 17.99 -38.07
CA ASN A 129 -1.68 17.91 -39.53
C ASN A 129 -1.72 19.30 -40.18
N ALA A 130 -2.42 20.26 -39.57
CA ALA A 130 -2.45 21.64 -40.08
C ALA A 130 -1.07 22.32 -40.02
N GLN A 131 -0.27 22.04 -38.99
CA GLN A 131 1.12 22.52 -38.91
C GLN A 131 2.00 21.87 -39.98
N LEU A 132 1.90 20.55 -40.15
CA LEU A 132 2.64 19.82 -41.20
C LEU A 132 2.29 20.30 -42.60
N ASP A 133 1.00 20.57 -42.89
CA ASP A 133 0.59 21.10 -44.19
C ASP A 133 1.14 22.51 -44.41
N LYS A 134 1.17 23.35 -43.37
CA LYS A 134 1.78 24.69 -43.45
C LYS A 134 3.29 24.61 -43.71
N GLU A 135 3.99 23.72 -43.02
CA GLU A 135 5.43 23.49 -43.23
C GLU A 135 5.71 22.94 -44.62
N ARG A 136 4.89 22.01 -45.13
CA ARG A 136 5.01 21.51 -46.51
C ARG A 136 4.88 22.61 -47.55
N VAL A 137 3.90 23.51 -47.40
CA VAL A 137 3.73 24.64 -48.31
C VAL A 137 4.93 25.59 -48.24
N ALA A 138 5.44 25.87 -47.04
CA ALA A 138 6.60 26.72 -46.85
C ALA A 138 7.88 26.11 -47.48
N LEU A 139 8.11 24.81 -47.27
CA LEU A 139 9.22 24.08 -47.88
C LEU A 139 9.12 24.06 -49.41
N GLN A 140 7.93 23.82 -49.96
CA GLN A 140 7.72 23.82 -51.41
C GLN A 140 7.96 25.22 -52.01
N SER A 141 7.64 26.29 -51.28
CA SER A 141 8.01 27.66 -51.67
C SER A 141 9.53 27.86 -51.68
N GLN A 142 10.23 27.41 -50.63
CA GLN A 142 11.68 27.49 -50.55
C GLN A 142 12.37 26.66 -51.65
N GLU A 143 11.87 25.47 -51.95
CA GLU A 143 12.38 24.65 -53.07
C GLU A 143 12.23 25.38 -54.41
N ASN A 144 11.09 26.02 -54.66
CA ASN A 144 10.89 26.81 -55.88
C ASN A 144 11.83 28.01 -55.95
N GLU A 145 12.07 28.71 -54.83
CA GLU A 145 13.04 29.82 -54.76
C GLU A 145 14.47 29.34 -55.01
N LEU A 146 14.89 28.23 -54.40
CA LEU A 146 16.20 27.62 -54.60
C LEU A 146 16.38 27.13 -56.05
N GLU A 147 15.34 26.59 -56.67
CA GLU A 147 15.39 26.16 -58.07
C GLU A 147 15.52 27.37 -59.01
N GLN A 148 14.83 28.49 -58.73
CA GLN A 148 15.04 29.74 -59.45
C GLN A 148 16.47 30.26 -59.31
N GLN A 149 17.02 30.27 -58.08
CA GLN A 149 18.41 30.65 -57.85
C GLN A 149 19.38 29.72 -58.59
N ARG A 150 19.12 28.41 -58.64
CA ARG A 150 19.90 27.45 -59.42
C ARG A 150 19.92 27.80 -60.90
N VAL A 151 18.75 28.07 -61.49
CA VAL A 151 18.63 28.45 -62.90
C VAL A 151 19.35 29.77 -63.19
N GLU A 152 19.27 30.74 -62.27
CA GLU A 152 19.97 32.02 -62.40
C GLU A 152 21.49 31.86 -62.27
N LEU A 153 21.96 31.02 -61.34
CA LEU A 153 23.38 30.70 -61.19
C LEU A 153 23.93 29.96 -62.40
N GLU A 154 23.15 29.03 -63.00
CA GLU A 154 23.52 28.37 -64.26
C GLU A 154 23.65 29.37 -65.41
N LYS A 155 22.74 30.34 -65.52
CA LYS A 155 22.86 31.43 -66.49
C LYS A 155 24.11 32.28 -66.26
N LEU A 156 24.40 32.64 -65.01
CA LEU A 156 25.60 33.39 -64.63
C LEU A 156 26.89 32.62 -64.92
N LYS A 157 26.91 31.31 -64.65
CA LYS A 157 28.06 30.44 -64.95
C LYS A 157 28.31 30.26 -66.45
N ASN A 158 27.25 30.34 -67.26
CA ASN A 158 27.33 30.37 -68.72
C ASN A 158 27.60 31.78 -69.29
N THR A 159 27.69 32.80 -68.42
CA THR A 159 28.15 34.13 -68.80
C THR A 159 29.68 34.16 -68.64
N PRO A 160 30.46 34.60 -69.64
CA PRO A 160 31.91 34.62 -69.53
C PRO A 160 32.31 35.52 -68.34
N PRO A 161 33.19 35.07 -67.43
CA PRO A 161 33.61 35.92 -66.33
C PRO A 161 34.42 37.10 -66.88
N PRO A 162 34.28 38.32 -66.32
CA PRO A 162 35.26 39.37 -66.55
C PRO A 162 36.58 38.93 -65.93
N GLU A 163 37.66 38.97 -66.71
CA GLU A 163 39.02 38.66 -66.26
C GLU A 163 39.38 39.54 -65.05
N LYS A 164 39.33 38.96 -63.85
CA LYS A 164 39.95 39.53 -62.66
C LYS A 164 41.10 38.63 -62.25
N THR A 165 42.29 39.03 -62.67
CA THR A 165 43.56 38.50 -62.16
C THR A 165 43.73 38.98 -60.73
N VAL A 166 43.30 38.18 -59.75
CA VAL A 166 43.70 38.39 -58.35
C VAL A 166 45.20 38.16 -58.28
N THR A 167 45.96 39.16 -57.87
CA THR A 167 47.41 39.04 -57.78
C THR A 167 47.78 38.27 -56.51
N ALA A 168 48.93 37.58 -56.51
CA ALA A 168 49.37 36.78 -55.35
C ALA A 168 49.50 37.59 -54.04
N ALA A 169 49.65 38.91 -54.13
CA ALA A 169 49.70 39.81 -52.98
C ALA A 169 48.34 40.01 -52.32
N ASP A 170 47.26 40.11 -53.10
CA ASP A 170 45.89 40.28 -52.59
C ASP A 170 45.42 39.01 -51.87
N GLN A 171 45.81 37.84 -52.39
CA GLN A 171 45.52 36.57 -51.76
C GLN A 171 46.22 36.42 -50.41
N LYS A 172 47.49 36.88 -50.30
CA LYS A 172 48.23 36.87 -49.04
C LYS A 172 47.57 37.74 -47.96
N ALA A 173 47.10 38.94 -48.33
CA ALA A 173 46.42 39.83 -47.39
C ALA A 173 45.10 39.24 -46.86
N ILE A 174 44.31 38.60 -47.73
CA ILE A 174 43.07 37.91 -47.35
C ILE A 174 43.37 36.74 -46.40
N ASP A 175 44.42 35.98 -46.68
CA ASP A 175 44.82 34.87 -45.83
C ASP A 175 45.33 35.33 -44.46
N GLU A 176 46.06 36.45 -44.40
CA GLU A 176 46.56 37.04 -43.14
C GLU A 176 45.40 37.53 -42.26
N GLU A 177 44.45 38.26 -42.84
CA GLU A 177 43.23 38.72 -42.14
C GLU A 177 42.46 37.53 -41.56
N ARG A 178 42.33 36.45 -42.33
CA ARG A 178 41.62 35.25 -41.89
C ARG A 178 42.31 34.55 -40.71
N VAL A 179 43.64 34.52 -40.69
CA VAL A 179 44.41 33.96 -39.56
C VAL A 179 44.22 34.82 -38.31
N GLU A 180 44.27 36.16 -38.45
CA GLU A 180 44.06 37.07 -37.32
C GLU A 180 42.66 36.92 -36.70
N GLU A 181 41.63 36.76 -37.52
CA GLU A 181 40.27 36.48 -37.03
C GLU A 181 40.22 35.20 -36.19
N LEU A 182 40.88 34.13 -36.66
CA LEU A 182 40.92 32.86 -35.95
C LEU A 182 41.70 32.96 -34.64
N MET A 183 42.79 33.72 -34.61
CA MET A 183 43.56 33.99 -33.39
C MET A 183 42.73 34.80 -32.38
N LYS A 184 42.03 35.85 -32.82
CA LYS A 184 41.09 36.60 -31.95
C LYS A 184 39.99 35.72 -31.38
N LYS A 185 39.45 34.80 -32.20
CA LYS A 185 38.45 33.83 -31.76
C LYS A 185 39.02 32.87 -30.71
N PHE A 186 40.28 32.46 -30.85
CA PHE A 186 40.95 31.63 -29.86
C PHE A 186 41.09 32.35 -28.51
N ASP A 187 41.59 33.59 -28.52
CA ASP A 187 41.78 34.38 -27.29
C ASP A 187 40.47 34.65 -26.56
N ALA A 188 39.36 34.78 -27.30
CA ALA A 188 38.03 35.00 -26.73
C ALA A 188 37.52 33.83 -25.86
N TYR A 189 38.04 32.61 -26.02
CA TYR A 189 37.64 31.48 -25.17
C TYR A 189 38.17 31.60 -23.74
N GLN A 190 39.22 32.40 -23.50
CA GLN A 190 39.82 32.65 -22.18
C GLN A 190 40.08 31.35 -21.38
N VAL A 191 40.59 30.32 -22.07
CA VAL A 191 40.92 29.03 -21.47
C VAL A 191 42.42 28.81 -21.44
N ASP A 192 42.90 28.24 -20.34
CA ASP A 192 44.27 27.77 -20.22
C ASP A 192 44.34 26.31 -20.69
N LEU A 193 44.94 26.08 -21.85
CA LEU A 193 45.03 24.74 -22.41
C LEU A 193 45.94 23.79 -21.61
N SER A 194 46.70 24.30 -20.64
CA SER A 194 47.55 23.50 -19.75
C SER A 194 46.80 22.84 -18.58
N VAL A 195 45.53 23.19 -18.36
CA VAL A 195 44.73 22.64 -17.25
C VAL A 195 43.33 22.30 -17.73
N GLU A 196 42.89 21.06 -17.50
CA GLU A 196 41.53 20.62 -17.81
C GLU A 196 40.68 20.68 -16.53
N ASN A 197 39.76 21.64 -16.41
CA ASN A 197 38.75 21.61 -15.34
C ASN A 197 37.60 20.68 -15.73
N GLN A 198 37.53 19.50 -15.10
CA GLN A 198 36.54 18.47 -15.44
C GLN A 198 35.17 18.73 -14.80
N CYS A 199 35.12 19.57 -13.76
CA CYS A 199 33.92 19.79 -12.96
C CYS A 199 33.12 21.03 -13.40
N ASP A 200 33.74 21.95 -14.15
CA ASP A 200 33.06 23.04 -14.83
C ASP A 200 32.73 22.64 -16.28
N LYS A 201 31.44 22.40 -16.55
CA LYS A 201 30.95 22.01 -17.88
C LYS A 201 31.11 23.10 -18.92
N ASP A 202 30.97 24.36 -18.52
CA ASP A 202 31.09 25.51 -19.42
C ASP A 202 32.56 25.76 -19.79
N TYR A 203 33.46 25.60 -18.82
CA TYR A 203 34.90 25.60 -19.09
C TYR A 203 35.29 24.46 -20.03
N LEU A 204 34.79 23.24 -19.80
CA LEU A 204 35.10 22.08 -20.65
C LEU A 204 34.60 22.27 -22.09
N TYR A 205 33.44 22.90 -22.29
CA TYR A 205 32.96 23.27 -23.62
C TYR A 205 33.91 24.28 -24.30
N ARG A 206 34.25 25.38 -23.62
CA ARG A 206 35.19 26.39 -24.14
C ARG A 206 36.58 25.80 -24.42
N TYR A 207 37.06 24.89 -23.57
CA TYR A 207 38.35 24.20 -23.70
C TYR A 207 38.41 23.37 -25.00
N ASN A 208 37.36 22.60 -25.30
CA ASN A 208 37.29 21.80 -26.51
C ASN A 208 37.18 22.66 -27.78
N GLU A 209 36.39 23.74 -27.74
CA GLU A 209 36.26 24.70 -28.84
C GLU A 209 37.58 25.44 -29.13
N ALA A 210 38.31 25.84 -28.08
CA ALA A 210 39.63 26.46 -28.23
C ALA A 210 40.64 25.49 -28.86
N LYS A 211 40.66 24.22 -28.43
CA LYS A 211 41.52 23.17 -29.02
C LYS A 211 41.19 22.91 -30.50
N SER A 212 39.89 22.87 -30.85
CA SER A 212 39.44 22.73 -32.23
C SER A 212 39.87 23.92 -33.10
N THR A 213 39.70 25.14 -32.57
CA THR A 213 40.10 26.38 -33.25
C THR A 213 41.61 26.45 -33.47
N LEU A 214 42.42 26.06 -32.47
CA LEU A 214 43.88 25.99 -32.61
C LEU A 214 44.32 25.00 -33.70
N ASN A 215 43.65 23.85 -33.79
CA ASN A 215 43.90 22.88 -34.85
C ASN A 215 43.51 23.40 -36.24
N HIS A 216 42.42 24.18 -36.31
CA HIS A 216 41.99 24.84 -37.55
C HIS A 216 43.02 25.88 -38.01
N ILE A 217 43.54 26.71 -37.10
CA ILE A 217 44.63 27.65 -37.37
C ILE A 217 45.86 26.90 -37.91
N ARG A 218 46.30 25.82 -37.23
CA ARG A 218 47.45 25.01 -37.67
C ARG A 218 47.28 24.51 -39.11
N THR A 219 46.11 23.95 -39.41
CA THR A 219 45.81 23.40 -40.74
C THR A 219 45.78 24.49 -41.80
N TYR A 220 45.21 25.65 -41.47
CA TYR A 220 45.13 26.79 -42.39
C TYR A 220 46.52 27.35 -42.71
N LEU A 221 47.37 27.53 -41.69
CA LEU A 221 48.75 27.99 -41.87
C LEU A 221 49.58 27.02 -42.74
N GLN A 222 49.42 25.71 -42.52
CA GLN A 222 50.11 24.67 -43.30
C GLN A 222 49.66 24.65 -44.76
N LYS A 223 48.35 24.78 -45.01
CA LYS A 223 47.79 24.78 -46.36
C LYS A 223 48.23 25.99 -47.19
N ASN A 224 48.31 27.15 -46.56
CA ASN A 224 48.57 28.42 -47.25
C ASN A 224 50.03 28.90 -47.15
N GLN A 225 50.94 28.09 -46.58
CA GLN A 225 52.38 28.39 -46.45
C GLN A 225 52.67 29.78 -45.84
N MET A 226 51.93 30.12 -44.78
CA MET A 226 51.97 31.43 -44.13
C MET A 226 53.31 31.68 -43.41
N ASP A 227 53.60 32.95 -43.10
CA ASP A 227 54.86 33.36 -42.47
C ASP A 227 55.10 32.70 -41.10
N SER A 228 56.37 32.44 -40.79
CA SER A 228 56.82 31.74 -39.56
C SER A 228 56.33 32.42 -38.26
N ASN A 229 55.99 33.70 -38.30
CA ASN A 229 55.50 34.45 -37.15
C ASN A 229 54.18 33.89 -36.59
N TYR A 230 53.28 33.43 -37.46
CA TYR A 230 51.98 32.86 -37.04
C TYR A 230 52.14 31.46 -36.44
N TYR A 231 53.19 30.73 -36.83
CA TYR A 231 53.49 29.40 -36.27
C TYR A 231 53.94 29.47 -34.81
N HIS A 232 54.56 30.57 -34.37
CA HIS A 232 54.93 30.74 -32.96
C HIS A 232 53.71 30.70 -32.04
N PHE A 233 52.59 31.29 -32.45
CA PHE A 233 51.34 31.24 -31.69
C PHE A 233 50.81 29.81 -31.53
N VAL A 234 50.82 29.03 -32.61
CA VAL A 234 50.36 27.63 -32.57
C VAL A 234 51.30 26.78 -31.72
N ILE A 235 52.61 26.93 -31.87
CA ILE A 235 53.61 26.16 -31.13
C ILE A 235 53.51 26.45 -29.62
N ALA A 236 53.41 27.71 -29.23
CA ALA A 236 53.30 28.09 -27.81
C ALA A 236 52.06 27.45 -27.15
N ASN A 237 50.91 27.52 -27.81
CA ASN A 237 49.67 26.95 -27.27
C ASN A 237 49.61 25.41 -27.36
N ASP A 238 50.23 24.80 -28.36
CA ASP A 238 50.36 23.34 -28.48
C ASP A 238 51.28 22.75 -27.40
N THR A 239 52.37 23.45 -27.06
CA THR A 239 53.23 23.06 -25.95
C THR A 239 52.47 23.08 -24.62
N SER A 240 51.52 24.00 -24.44
CA SER A 240 50.65 24.03 -23.25
C SER A 240 49.76 22.79 -23.14
N ILE A 241 49.24 22.26 -24.25
CA ILE A 241 48.44 21.01 -24.27
C ILE A 241 49.31 19.79 -23.89
N THR A 242 50.56 19.75 -24.36
CA THR A 242 51.43 18.57 -24.20
C THR A 242 52.22 18.57 -22.90
N ALA A 243 52.52 19.74 -22.33
CA ALA A 243 53.46 19.86 -21.22
C ALA A 243 52.91 19.37 -19.86
N GLN A 244 51.60 19.27 -19.64
CA GLN A 244 51.01 18.72 -18.41
C GLN A 244 49.47 18.73 -18.49
N ASN A 245 48.81 17.62 -18.87
CA ASN A 245 47.35 17.50 -18.72
C ASN A 245 46.98 17.35 -17.23
N ARG A 246 47.11 18.43 -16.45
CA ARG A 246 46.63 18.46 -15.06
C ARG A 246 45.11 18.55 -15.10
N LYS A 247 44.45 17.47 -14.72
CA LYS A 247 43.01 17.44 -14.50
C LYS A 247 42.72 18.03 -13.13
N LEU A 248 41.98 19.12 -13.09
CA LEU A 248 41.49 19.72 -11.86
C LEU A 248 39.97 19.55 -11.78
N CYS A 249 39.47 19.46 -10.57
CA CYS A 249 38.05 19.59 -10.27
C CYS A 249 37.92 20.77 -9.32
N LEU A 250 37.85 21.97 -9.89
CA LEU A 250 37.46 23.16 -9.14
C LEU A 250 35.95 23.27 -9.35
N GLY A 251 35.19 22.78 -8.35
CA GLY A 251 33.78 23.09 -8.25
C GLY A 251 33.62 24.48 -7.63
N ASP A 252 32.59 25.20 -8.03
CA ASP A 252 32.10 26.36 -7.27
C ASP A 252 31.62 25.92 -5.86
#